data_AF-A0A7C2KF99-F1
#
_entry.id   AF-A0A7C2KF99-F1
#
_cell.length_a   1.000
_cell.length_b   1.000
_cell.length_c   1.000
_cell.angle_alpha   90.00
_cell.angle_beta   90.00
_cell.angle_gamma   90.00
#
_symmetry.space_group_name_H-M   'P 1'
#
loop_
_entity.id
_entity.type
_entity.pdbx_description
1 polymer ?
#
loop_
_entity_poly.entity_id
_entity_poly.type
_entity_poly.pdbx_seq_one_letter_code
_entity_poly.pdbx_strand_id
1 'polypeptide(L)'
;MAHQKKLLLFMTLIFIALNCSGKPLIPSEVIYTTDQLEFSPRDQKLIIDYMVQTIERSPFILGKNDQKTQGNWILGPLINDTDEHINTNYIMQSIRNQLIDNNIATFLSVTIKETDDLKAIQKKSGKAKAQYLLKGYMSNIRKYKKNVSFQIILQIVDLTVSEIVWTKTFIINKIFKIKDSHRFR
;
A
#
# COMPACT_ATOMS: atom_id res chain seq x y z
N MET A 1 -34.06 -43.12 21.72
CA MET A 1 -33.80 -41.68 21.94
C MET A 1 -32.36 -41.32 22.33
N ALA A 2 -31.53 -42.24 22.84
CA ALA A 2 -30.13 -41.92 23.21
C ALA A 2 -29.17 -41.72 22.01
N HIS A 3 -29.46 -42.32 20.85
CA HIS A 3 -28.58 -42.24 19.68
C HIS A 3 -28.68 -40.91 18.91
N GLN A 4 -29.86 -40.27 18.87
CA GLN A 4 -30.03 -38.98 18.18
C GLN A 4 -29.33 -37.82 18.91
N LYS A 5 -29.21 -37.88 20.24
CA LYS A 5 -28.50 -36.86 21.02
C LYS A 5 -26.98 -36.88 20.79
N LYS A 6 -26.39 -38.04 20.49
CA LYS A 6 -24.96 -38.17 20.18
C LYS A 6 -24.60 -37.64 18.77
N LEU A 7 -25.50 -37.78 17.80
CA LEU A 7 -25.29 -37.29 16.44
C LEU A 7 -25.37 -35.76 16.36
N LEU A 8 -26.30 -35.14 17.10
CA LEU A 8 -26.46 -33.69 17.13
C LEU A 8 -25.23 -32.98 17.74
N LEU A 9 -24.65 -33.57 18.80
CA LEU A 9 -23.47 -33.04 19.50
C LEU A 9 -22.19 -33.13 18.65
N PHE A 10 -22.08 -34.14 17.78
CA PHE A 10 -20.94 -34.31 16.89
C PHE A 10 -20.97 -33.31 15.72
N MET A 11 -22.16 -32.99 15.19
CA MET A 11 -22.33 -31.98 14.14
C MET A 11 -22.03 -30.55 14.63
N THR A 12 -22.31 -30.23 15.90
CA THR A 12 -21.99 -28.90 16.45
C THR A 12 -20.48 -28.69 16.65
N LEU A 13 -19.72 -29.75 16.94
CA LEU A 13 -18.27 -29.67 17.12
C LEU A 13 -17.50 -29.40 15.81
N ILE A 14 -18.02 -29.90 14.68
CA ILE A 14 -17.40 -29.73 13.35
C ILE A 14 -17.50 -28.28 12.86
N PHE A 15 -18.60 -27.58 13.18
CA PHE A 15 -18.77 -26.17 12.78
C PHE A 15 -17.87 -25.20 13.57
N ILE A 16 -17.43 -25.56 14.77
CA ILE A 16 -16.52 -24.72 15.57
C ILE A 16 -15.08 -24.84 15.06
N ALA A 17 -14.68 -26.00 14.52
CA ALA A 17 -13.33 -26.24 14.01
C ALA A 17 -13.03 -25.58 12.65
N LEU A 18 -14.05 -25.21 11.86
CA LEU A 18 -13.87 -24.63 10.52
C LEU A 18 -13.79 -23.09 10.50
N ASN A 19 -13.92 -22.42 11.65
CA ASN A 19 -13.87 -20.95 11.71
C ASN A 19 -12.51 -20.36 12.12
N CYS A 20 -11.45 -21.18 12.21
CA CYS A 20 -10.08 -20.66 12.24
C CYS A 20 -9.59 -20.33 10.82
N SER A 21 -10.35 -19.54 10.06
CA SER A 21 -9.84 -18.84 8.88
C SER A 21 -9.12 -17.60 9.36
N GLY A 22 -7.97 -17.80 10.01
CA GLY A 22 -7.06 -16.73 10.40
C GLY A 22 -6.65 -16.00 9.14
N LYS A 23 -7.18 -14.78 8.95
CA LYS A 23 -6.82 -13.93 7.81
C LYS A 23 -5.28 -13.83 7.79
N PRO A 24 -4.61 -14.11 6.66
CA PRO A 24 -3.16 -14.08 6.61
C PRO A 24 -2.66 -12.70 7.04
N LEU A 25 -1.78 -12.69 8.05
CA LEU A 25 -1.11 -11.49 8.51
C LEU A 25 -0.30 -10.92 7.34
N ILE A 26 -0.67 -9.73 6.90
CA ILE A 26 0.09 -9.01 5.87
C ILE A 26 1.31 -8.40 6.56
N PRO A 27 2.54 -8.75 6.12
CA PRO A 27 3.74 -8.25 6.76
C PRO A 27 3.78 -6.72 6.73
N SER A 28 4.38 -6.11 7.75
CA SER A 28 4.57 -4.64 7.83
C SER A 28 5.49 -4.12 6.73
N GLU A 29 6.36 -4.98 6.23
CA GLU A 29 7.38 -4.71 5.23
C GLU A 29 7.48 -5.88 4.26
N VAL A 30 7.70 -5.59 2.98
CA VAL A 30 8.03 -6.61 1.98
C VAL A 30 9.33 -6.24 1.29
N ILE A 31 10.16 -7.23 1.03
CA ILE A 31 11.44 -7.08 0.34
C ILE A 31 11.35 -7.87 -0.96
N TYR A 32 11.45 -7.15 -2.07
CA TYR A 32 11.51 -7.71 -3.43
C TYR A 32 12.93 -7.60 -3.97
N THR A 33 13.41 -8.60 -4.71
CA THR A 33 14.76 -8.58 -5.32
C THR A 33 14.67 -8.83 -6.81
N THR A 34 15.37 -8.01 -7.61
CA THR A 34 15.40 -8.07 -9.08
C THR A 34 16.81 -7.87 -9.60
N ASP A 35 17.14 -8.46 -10.75
CA ASP A 35 18.41 -8.24 -11.47
C ASP A 35 18.31 -7.14 -12.55
N GLN A 36 17.15 -6.48 -12.64
CA GLN A 36 16.96 -5.32 -13.50
C GLN A 36 17.62 -4.09 -12.88
N LEU A 37 18.46 -3.45 -13.70
CA LEU A 37 19.26 -2.29 -13.34
C LEU A 37 18.43 -1.04 -13.04
N GLU A 38 17.44 -0.76 -13.89
CA GLU A 38 16.61 0.45 -13.80
C GLU A 38 15.23 0.12 -13.25
N PHE A 39 14.57 1.10 -12.65
CA PHE A 39 13.18 0.98 -12.20
C PHE A 39 12.22 0.68 -13.36
N SER A 40 11.69 -0.55 -13.40
CA SER A 40 10.89 -1.00 -14.54
C SER A 40 9.38 -0.82 -14.33
N PRO A 41 8.56 -0.90 -15.40
CA PRO A 41 7.11 -0.96 -15.25
C PRO A 41 6.63 -2.12 -14.38
N ARG A 42 7.38 -3.23 -14.34
CA ARG A 42 7.10 -4.37 -13.46
C ARG A 42 7.27 -4.00 -12.00
N ASP A 43 8.34 -3.29 -11.67
CA ASP A 43 8.60 -2.83 -10.29
C ASP A 43 7.49 -1.88 -9.82
N GLN A 44 7.06 -0.96 -10.69
CA GLN A 44 5.93 -0.06 -10.43
C GLN A 44 4.65 -0.85 -10.15
N LYS A 45 4.33 -1.84 -11.00
CA LYS A 45 3.14 -2.68 -10.81
C LYS A 45 3.18 -3.43 -9.47
N LEU A 46 4.33 -3.99 -9.08
CA LEU A 46 4.48 -4.70 -7.81
C LEU A 46 4.21 -3.79 -6.60
N ILE A 47 4.71 -2.55 -6.64
CA ILE A 47 4.42 -1.56 -5.60
C ILE A 47 2.92 -1.25 -5.56
N ILE A 48 2.31 -0.97 -6.71
CA ILE A 48 0.89 -0.64 -6.81
C ILE A 48 0.04 -1.78 -6.24
N ASP A 49 0.25 -3.00 -6.72
CA ASP A 49 -0.52 -4.18 -6.32
C ASP A 49 -0.37 -4.44 -4.81
N TYR A 50 0.86 -4.35 -4.28
CA TYR A 50 1.10 -4.52 -2.84
C TYR A 50 0.40 -3.46 -2.01
N MET A 51 0.56 -2.18 -2.37
CA MET A 51 -0.03 -1.07 -1.62
C MET A 51 -1.56 -1.13 -1.63
N VAL A 52 -2.17 -1.40 -2.79
CA VAL A 52 -3.63 -1.54 -2.89
C VAL A 52 -4.13 -2.73 -2.05
N GLN A 53 -3.50 -3.90 -2.19
CA GLN A 53 -3.89 -5.09 -1.42
C GLN A 53 -3.76 -4.88 0.09
N THR A 54 -2.71 -4.19 0.53
CA THR A 54 -2.47 -3.93 1.95
C THR A 54 -3.39 -2.85 2.54
N ILE A 55 -3.89 -1.91 1.72
CA ILE A 55 -4.96 -0.97 2.10
C ILE A 55 -6.29 -1.73 2.20
N GLU A 56 -6.67 -2.47 1.17
CA GLU A 56 -7.93 -3.21 1.07
C GLU A 56 -8.16 -4.12 2.28
N ARG A 57 -7.10 -4.80 2.71
CA ARG A 57 -7.13 -5.76 3.82
C ARG A 57 -6.82 -5.15 5.18
N SER A 58 -6.62 -3.82 5.25
CA SER A 58 -6.30 -3.16 6.50
C SER A 58 -7.50 -3.14 7.46
N PRO A 59 -7.29 -3.22 8.79
CA PRO A 59 -8.36 -3.04 9.77
C PRO A 59 -9.08 -1.69 9.64
N PHE A 60 -8.34 -0.66 9.20
CA PHE A 60 -8.88 0.68 8.90
C PHE A 60 -10.00 0.65 7.84
N ILE A 61 -9.87 -0.20 6.81
CA ILE A 61 -10.90 -0.39 5.78
C ILE A 61 -11.94 -1.42 6.25
N LEU A 62 -11.49 -2.57 6.75
CA LEU A 62 -12.37 -3.70 7.09
C LEU A 62 -13.27 -3.43 8.31
N GLY A 63 -12.90 -2.52 9.20
CA GLY A 63 -13.70 -2.16 10.37
C GLY A 63 -14.90 -1.27 10.06
N LYS A 64 -15.04 -0.79 8.82
CA LYS A 64 -16.13 0.08 8.36
C LYS A 64 -17.22 -0.75 7.69
N ASN A 65 -18.20 -1.20 8.47
CA ASN A 65 -19.28 -2.11 8.03
C ASN A 65 -20.28 -1.50 7.01
N ASP A 66 -20.20 -0.20 6.70
CA ASP A 66 -21.18 0.45 5.83
C ASP A 66 -20.54 1.00 4.55
N GLN A 67 -21.08 0.59 3.40
CA GLN A 67 -20.75 1.11 2.05
C GLN A 67 -20.85 2.64 1.94
N LYS A 68 -21.57 3.31 2.87
CA LYS A 68 -21.69 4.77 2.98
C LYS A 68 -20.49 5.47 3.66
N THR A 69 -19.47 4.73 4.09
CA THR A 69 -18.32 5.28 4.84
C THR A 69 -16.97 5.16 4.12
N GLN A 70 -16.99 4.92 2.79
CA GLN A 70 -15.86 5.29 1.94
C GLN A 70 -15.65 6.79 2.13
N GLY A 71 -14.68 7.15 2.98
CA GLY A 71 -14.45 8.56 3.26
C GLY A 71 -14.11 9.32 1.98
N ASN A 72 -14.07 10.64 2.06
CA ASN A 72 -13.54 11.45 0.97
C ASN A 72 -12.02 11.52 1.09
N TRP A 73 -11.30 11.04 0.09
CA TRP A 73 -9.84 10.99 0.07
C TRP A 73 -9.30 12.08 -0.81
N ILE A 74 -8.08 12.50 -0.52
CA ILE A 74 -7.26 13.32 -1.42
C ILE A 74 -5.95 12.60 -1.68
N LEU A 75 -5.44 12.78 -2.89
CA LEU A 75 -4.17 12.22 -3.31
C LEU A 75 -3.07 13.25 -3.05
N GLY A 76 -2.14 12.92 -2.18
CA GLY A 76 -0.89 13.64 -1.97
C GLY A 76 0.23 13.11 -2.87
N PRO A 77 1.37 13.80 -2.90
CA PRO A 77 2.53 13.35 -3.66
C PRO A 77 3.17 12.10 -3.04
N LEU A 78 3.88 11.35 -3.89
CA LEU A 78 4.94 10.43 -3.50
C LEU A 78 6.26 11.13 -3.79
N ILE A 79 6.88 11.63 -2.73
CA ILE A 79 8.16 12.35 -2.79
C ILE A 79 9.25 11.39 -3.22
N ASN A 80 10.04 11.75 -4.23
CA ASN A 80 11.14 10.94 -4.73
C ASN A 80 12.48 11.52 -4.26
N ASP A 81 13.08 10.91 -3.24
CA ASP A 81 14.40 11.24 -2.71
C ASP A 81 15.40 10.13 -3.06
N THR A 82 15.37 9.73 -4.33
CA THR A 82 16.30 8.74 -4.90
C THR A 82 17.13 9.38 -5.99
N ASP A 83 18.29 8.79 -6.25
CA ASP A 83 19.13 9.15 -7.40
C ASP A 83 18.52 8.76 -8.76
N GLU A 84 17.39 8.04 -8.79
CA GLU A 84 16.73 7.57 -10.02
C GLU A 84 15.50 8.43 -10.38
N HIS A 85 15.32 8.66 -11.69
CA HIS A 85 14.12 9.31 -12.22
C HIS A 85 12.95 8.32 -12.26
N ILE A 86 12.24 8.20 -11.14
CA ILE A 86 11.08 7.33 -11.00
C ILE A 86 9.80 8.15 -11.21
N ASN A 87 8.88 7.65 -12.05
CA ASN A 87 7.59 8.29 -12.28
C ASN A 87 6.63 8.03 -11.10
N THR A 88 6.82 8.76 -10.02
CA THR A 88 6.02 8.61 -8.79
C THR A 88 4.56 9.04 -8.98
N ASN A 89 4.28 9.97 -9.89
CA ASN A 89 2.92 10.34 -10.25
C ASN A 89 2.17 9.14 -10.84
N TYR A 90 2.76 8.40 -11.78
CA TYR A 90 2.14 7.19 -12.31
C TYR A 90 1.76 6.21 -11.19
N ILE A 91 2.68 5.92 -10.26
CA ILE A 91 2.42 5.03 -9.12
C ILE A 91 1.21 5.51 -8.30
N MET A 92 1.18 6.79 -7.89
CA MET A 92 0.10 7.32 -7.05
C MET A 92 -1.24 7.39 -7.79
N GLN A 93 -1.24 7.75 -9.08
CA GLN A 93 -2.45 7.78 -9.90
C GLN A 93 -3.00 6.37 -10.14
N SER A 94 -2.14 5.38 -10.37
CA SER A 94 -2.54 3.98 -10.52
C SER A 94 -3.10 3.39 -9.24
N ILE A 95 -2.48 3.67 -8.08
CA ILE A 95 -3.04 3.28 -6.78
C ILE A 95 -4.41 3.91 -6.58
N ARG A 96 -4.54 5.22 -6.83
CA ARG A 96 -5.82 5.93 -6.73
C ARG A 96 -6.90 5.26 -7.58
N ASN A 97 -6.61 5.01 -8.85
CA ASN A 97 -7.57 4.44 -9.77
C ASN A 97 -7.99 3.03 -9.32
N GLN A 98 -7.07 2.17 -8.90
CA GLN A 98 -7.42 0.85 -8.38
C GLN A 98 -8.26 0.91 -7.09
N LEU A 99 -7.98 1.86 -6.18
CA LEU A 99 -8.80 2.05 -4.98
C LEU A 99 -10.22 2.54 -5.30
N ILE A 100 -10.40 3.32 -6.37
CA ILE A 100 -11.71 3.73 -6.88
C ILE A 100 -12.42 2.52 -7.50
N ASP A 101 -11.75 1.81 -8.40
CA ASP A 101 -12.29 0.66 -9.13
C ASP A 101 -12.73 -0.47 -8.18
N ASN A 102 -11.98 -0.67 -7.10
CA ASN A 102 -12.28 -1.66 -6.06
C ASN A 102 -13.34 -1.18 -5.05
N ASN A 103 -13.94 0.00 -5.24
CA ASN A 103 -14.89 0.60 -4.29
C ASN A 103 -14.32 0.68 -2.86
N ILE A 104 -13.07 1.12 -2.72
CA ILE A 104 -12.41 1.31 -1.41
C ILE A 104 -12.46 2.78 -0.99
N ALA A 105 -12.30 3.71 -1.94
CA ALA A 105 -12.18 5.13 -1.65
C ALA A 105 -12.81 6.00 -2.75
N THR A 106 -13.42 7.11 -2.34
CA THR A 106 -13.81 8.20 -3.25
C THR A 106 -12.76 9.30 -3.18
N PHE A 107 -12.10 9.62 -4.29
CA PHE A 107 -11.09 10.68 -4.34
C PHE A 107 -11.67 12.01 -4.82
N LEU A 108 -11.40 13.06 -4.08
CA LEU A 108 -11.73 14.44 -4.43
C LEU A 108 -10.64 15.04 -5.32
N SER A 109 -11.05 15.93 -6.22
CA SER A 109 -10.15 16.68 -7.10
C SER A 109 -9.53 17.88 -6.39
N VAL A 110 -8.76 17.63 -5.32
CA VAL A 110 -8.01 18.65 -4.58
C VAL A 110 -6.54 18.50 -4.90
N THR A 111 -5.93 19.58 -5.39
CA THR A 111 -4.49 19.59 -5.69
C THR A 111 -3.67 19.88 -4.43
N ILE A 112 -2.82 18.93 -4.05
CA ILE A 112 -1.83 19.07 -3.00
C ILE A 112 -0.44 19.15 -3.63
N LYS A 113 0.36 20.12 -3.19
CA LYS A 113 1.76 20.28 -3.58
C LYS A 113 2.67 19.64 -2.54
N GLU A 114 3.86 19.24 -2.97
CA GLU A 114 4.90 18.73 -2.08
C GLU A 114 5.31 19.72 -0.98
N THR A 115 5.25 21.01 -1.28
CA THR A 115 5.57 22.08 -0.32
C THR A 115 4.43 22.43 0.64
N ASP A 116 3.25 21.83 0.47
CA ASP A 116 2.14 22.10 1.39
C ASP A 116 2.38 21.39 2.72
N ASP A 117 2.41 22.15 3.82
CA ASP A 117 2.41 21.59 5.16
C ASP A 117 1.02 21.04 5.53
N LEU A 118 0.94 20.31 6.65
CA LEU A 118 -0.32 19.69 7.08
C LEU A 118 -1.44 20.73 7.28
N LYS A 119 -1.12 21.94 7.74
CA LYS A 119 -2.10 23.01 7.95
C LYS A 119 -2.66 23.51 6.62
N ALA A 120 -1.82 23.73 5.61
CA ALA A 120 -2.24 24.10 4.26
C ALA A 120 -3.10 22.99 3.64
N ILE A 121 -2.71 21.74 3.82
CA ILE A 121 -3.49 20.58 3.37
C ILE A 121 -4.86 20.57 4.04
N GLN A 122 -4.93 20.67 5.37
CA GLN A 122 -6.20 20.70 6.11
C GLN A 122 -7.11 21.86 5.68
N LYS A 123 -6.55 23.03 5.42
CA LYS A 123 -7.32 24.19 4.92
C LYS A 123 -7.95 23.91 3.54
N LYS A 124 -7.19 23.31 2.62
CA LYS A 124 -7.70 22.92 1.28
C LYS A 124 -8.72 21.79 1.39
N SER A 125 -8.43 20.82 2.23
CA SER A 125 -9.20 19.60 2.49
C SER A 125 -10.54 19.88 3.16
N GLY A 126 -10.57 20.78 4.15
CA GLY A 126 -11.77 21.12 4.91
C GLY A 126 -12.84 21.76 4.03
N LYS A 127 -12.46 22.59 3.05
CA LYS A 127 -13.40 23.13 2.05
C LYS A 127 -14.04 22.04 1.22
N ALA A 128 -13.25 21.03 0.85
CA ALA A 128 -13.70 19.90 0.03
C ALA A 128 -14.33 18.77 0.86
N LYS A 129 -14.33 18.89 2.20
CA LYS A 129 -14.76 17.84 3.15
C LYS A 129 -13.97 16.53 2.97
N ALA A 130 -12.67 16.62 2.70
CA ALA A 130 -11.80 15.45 2.69
C ALA A 130 -11.54 14.97 4.12
N GLN A 131 -11.55 13.66 4.30
CA GLN A 131 -11.30 12.97 5.58
C GLN A 131 -9.93 12.29 5.59
N TYR A 132 -9.45 11.83 4.43
CA TYR A 132 -8.22 11.05 4.35
C TYR A 132 -7.26 11.63 3.32
N LEU A 133 -5.96 11.57 3.62
CA LEU A 133 -4.87 11.88 2.70
C LEU A 133 -4.02 10.64 2.48
N LEU A 134 -3.93 10.18 1.22
CA LEU A 134 -2.95 9.18 0.80
C LEU A 134 -1.70 9.89 0.29
N LYS A 135 -0.55 9.70 0.94
CA LYS A 135 0.74 10.28 0.53
C LYS A 135 1.88 9.31 0.75
N GLY A 136 3.06 9.64 0.25
CA GLY A 136 4.22 8.80 0.49
C GLY A 136 5.57 9.47 0.29
N TYR A 137 6.59 8.68 0.56
CA TYR A 137 8.00 9.03 0.38
C TYR A 137 8.76 7.81 -0.13
N MET A 138 9.74 8.05 -0.99
CA MET A 138 10.61 7.05 -1.57
C MET A 138 12.07 7.50 -1.41
N SER A 139 12.96 6.58 -1.03
CA SER A 139 14.38 6.88 -0.80
C SER A 139 15.32 5.71 -1.10
N ASN A 140 16.60 6.01 -1.20
CA ASN A 140 17.68 5.03 -1.28
C ASN A 140 18.11 4.62 0.14
N ILE A 141 18.03 3.33 0.50
CA ILE A 141 18.44 2.85 1.83
C ILE A 141 19.91 2.44 1.85
N ARG A 142 20.38 1.76 0.79
CA ARG A 142 21.76 1.26 0.68
C ARG A 142 22.21 1.18 -0.77
N LYS A 143 23.45 1.60 -1.01
CA LYS A 143 24.19 1.36 -2.25
C LYS A 143 25.48 0.64 -1.87
N TYR A 144 25.54 -0.68 -2.08
CA TYR A 144 26.74 -1.47 -1.79
C TYR A 144 27.19 -2.22 -3.02
N LYS A 145 28.36 -1.84 -3.57
CA LYS A 145 28.96 -2.40 -4.79
C LYS A 145 27.96 -2.50 -5.95
N LYS A 146 27.27 -3.63 -6.03
CA LYS A 146 26.36 -4.07 -7.10
C LYS A 146 24.91 -4.14 -6.63
N ASN A 147 24.57 -3.63 -5.45
CA ASN A 147 23.21 -3.69 -4.93
C ASN A 147 22.72 -2.29 -4.58
N VAL A 148 21.53 -1.93 -5.07
CA VAL A 148 20.82 -0.71 -4.68
C VAL A 148 19.47 -1.10 -4.09
N SER A 149 19.17 -0.57 -2.91
CA SER A 149 17.90 -0.81 -2.21
C SER A 149 17.07 0.46 -2.17
N PHE A 150 15.85 0.41 -2.71
CA PHE A 150 14.86 1.47 -2.68
C PHE A 150 13.82 1.17 -1.61
N GLN A 151 13.49 2.17 -0.78
CA GLN A 151 12.34 2.12 0.12
C GLN A 151 11.21 2.95 -0.45
N ILE A 152 9.99 2.43 -0.31
CA ILE A 152 8.77 3.19 -0.54
C ILE A 152 7.93 3.06 0.73
N ILE A 153 7.53 4.20 1.29
CA ILE A 153 6.62 4.27 2.43
C ILE A 153 5.37 5.03 1.98
N LEU A 154 4.22 4.38 2.05
CA LEU A 154 2.93 5.05 1.88
C LEU A 154 2.20 5.14 3.22
N GLN A 155 1.40 6.19 3.35
CA GLN A 155 0.64 6.52 4.55
C GLN A 155 -0.74 7.02 4.18
N ILE A 156 -1.73 6.65 4.99
CA ILE A 156 -3.05 7.27 5.00
C ILE A 156 -3.16 8.05 6.31
N VAL A 157 -3.44 9.34 6.20
CA VAL A 157 -3.63 10.25 7.34
C VAL A 157 -5.10 10.60 7.46
N ASP A 158 -5.70 10.41 8.64
CA ASP A 158 -6.99 11.00 8.99
C ASP A 158 -6.80 12.49 9.25
N LEU A 159 -7.36 13.32 8.37
CA LEU A 159 -7.20 14.77 8.41
C LEU A 159 -8.01 15.43 9.53
N THR A 160 -8.98 14.72 10.10
CA THR A 160 -9.84 15.21 11.19
C THR A 160 -9.07 15.25 12.50
N VAL A 161 -8.36 14.17 12.79
CA VAL A 161 -7.58 13.99 14.03
C VAL A 161 -6.07 14.13 13.84
N SER A 162 -5.62 14.27 12.59
CA SER A 162 -4.20 14.36 12.22
C SER A 162 -3.38 13.11 12.54
N GLU A 163 -3.99 11.92 12.47
CA GLU A 163 -3.35 10.65 12.81
C GLU A 163 -3.05 9.81 11.57
N ILE A 164 -1.96 9.06 11.59
CA ILE A 164 -1.67 8.05 10.57
C ILE A 164 -2.47 6.80 10.91
N VAL A 165 -3.50 6.50 10.11
CA VAL A 165 -4.40 5.35 10.31
C VAL A 165 -3.93 4.11 9.57
N TRP A 166 -3.02 4.27 8.63
CA TRP A 166 -2.39 3.16 7.91
C TRP A 166 -1.01 3.58 7.38
N THR A 167 -0.05 2.65 7.44
CA THR A 167 1.26 2.82 6.81
C THR A 167 1.83 1.47 6.39
N LYS A 168 2.53 1.44 5.26
CA LYS A 168 3.28 0.27 4.79
C LYS A 168 4.57 0.65 4.10
N THR A 169 5.53 -0.25 4.23
CA THR A 169 6.84 -0.18 3.59
C THR A 169 6.96 -1.25 2.51
N PHE A 170 7.49 -0.88 1.35
CA PHE A 170 7.90 -1.77 0.28
C PHE A 170 9.36 -1.51 -0.06
N ILE A 171 10.19 -2.55 -0.08
CA ILE A 171 11.61 -2.46 -0.37
C ILE A 171 11.91 -3.20 -1.67
N ILE A 172 12.63 -2.56 -2.58
CA ILE A 172 13.15 -3.18 -3.81
C ILE A 172 14.68 -3.22 -3.73
N ASN A 173 15.24 -4.42 -3.82
CA ASN A 173 16.67 -4.65 -3.99
C ASN A 173 16.97 -4.93 -5.46
N LYS A 174 17.77 -4.08 -6.09
CA LYS A 174 18.29 -4.29 -7.44
C LYS A 174 19.71 -4.82 -7.38
N ILE A 175 19.97 -5.98 -8.00
CA ILE A 175 21.28 -6.64 -8.08
C ILE A 175 21.86 -6.47 -9.48
N PHE A 176 23.03 -5.86 -9.57
CA PHE A 176 23.72 -5.55 -10.80
C PHE A 176 24.61 -6.75 -11.18
N LYS A 177 24.24 -7.52 -12.21
CA LYS A 177 25.14 -8.54 -12.79
C LYS A 177 26.09 -7.85 -13.78
N ILE A 178 27.40 -8.00 -13.58
CA ILE A 178 28.37 -7.64 -14.62
C ILE A 178 28.22 -8.71 -15.70
N LYS A 179 27.82 -8.30 -16.91
CA LYS A 179 27.93 -9.17 -18.07
C LYS A 179 29.43 -9.32 -18.33
N ASP A 180 29.98 -10.51 -18.12
CA ASP A 180 31.37 -10.78 -18.49
C ASP A 180 31.53 -10.44 -19.96
N SER A 181 32.28 -9.38 -20.25
CA SER A 181 32.68 -9.07 -21.61
C SER A 181 33.58 -10.22 -22.03
N HIS A 182 33.05 -11.09 -22.87
CA HIS A 182 33.87 -12.08 -23.58
C HIS A 182 35.03 -11.31 -24.20
N ARG A 183 36.23 -11.55 -23.65
CA ARG A 183 37.49 -11.22 -24.31
C ARG A 183 37.45 -11.95 -25.65
N PHE A 184 37.16 -11.20 -26.71
CA PHE A 184 37.61 -11.60 -28.04
C PHE A 184 39.14 -11.68 -27.97
N ARG A 185 39.64 -12.91 -27.97
CA ARG A 185 41.01 -13.24 -28.33
C ARG A 185 41.00 -13.74 -29.75
#